data_AF-A0A2P2J7F9-F1
#
_entry.id   AF-A0A2P2J7F9-F1
#
_cell.length_a   1.000
_cell.length_b   1.000
_cell.length_c   1.000
_cell.angle_alpha   90.00
_cell.angle_beta   90.00
_cell.angle_gamma   90.00
#
_symmetry.space_group_name_H-M   'P 1'
#
loop_
_entity.id
_entity.type
_entity.pdbx_description
1 polymer ?
#
loop_
_entity_poly.entity_id
_entity_poly.type
_entity_poly.pdbx_seq_one_letter_code
_entity_poly.pdbx_strand_id
1 'polypeptide(L)'
;MLRESNVLKYVKDSSVMRPGYYIGIDPRKKLIILGIRGTHTVYDLITDIVSSSIEEVTFEGYSTHFGIAEAARWFLTYEIGTIRTCLEKHEGFRLRLVGHSLGGAIASLLAIMLKKKSSEELGFSPEIVSAVGYATPPCVSKGLAESCSDFVTTVVMQDDIVPRLSAASLARLRIEILQTDWMSLIEKEDWKSVMGLVTNAKQVVSSVQDVAHKLADYAKFRSVKSFPAFPLKSKSKTENAVSLEKEEATGTMPEELFVPGTIYYIKKNIDTNAGSSRGIEFYTLWRSPPGEHFQRIVLSSKIISDHKCDSHQHALRDVIKGLPGANDNDILK
;
A
#
# COMPACT_ATOMS: atom_id res chain seq x y z
N MET A 1 -19.90 -13.17 3.71
CA MET A 1 -20.01 -11.93 2.91
C MET A 1 -21.18 -11.13 3.46
N LEU A 2 -21.01 -9.81 3.60
CA LEU A 2 -22.10 -8.92 3.98
C LEU A 2 -23.18 -8.96 2.89
N ARG A 3 -24.46 -9.09 3.28
CA ARG A 3 -25.58 -9.06 2.34
C ARG A 3 -25.87 -7.61 1.95
N GLU A 4 -26.27 -7.36 0.70
CA GLU A 4 -26.66 -6.02 0.24
C GLU A 4 -27.79 -5.42 1.10
N SER A 5 -28.73 -6.25 1.57
CA SER A 5 -29.79 -5.86 2.51
C SER A 5 -29.29 -5.26 3.83
N ASN A 6 -28.01 -5.48 4.16
CA ASN A 6 -27.40 -4.99 5.38
C ASN A 6 -26.49 -3.77 5.13
N VAL A 7 -26.46 -3.24 3.90
CA VAL A 7 -25.75 -2.00 3.58
C VAL A 7 -26.69 -0.84 3.87
N LEU A 8 -26.37 -0.05 4.89
CA LEU A 8 -27.14 1.12 5.30
C LEU A 8 -26.90 2.30 4.35
N LYS A 9 -25.66 2.46 3.91
CA LYS A 9 -25.24 3.56 3.04
C LYS A 9 -24.19 3.07 2.07
N TYR A 10 -24.32 3.46 0.80
CA TYR A 10 -23.36 3.17 -0.25
C TYR A 10 -23.13 4.44 -1.06
N VAL A 11 -21.88 4.89 -1.12
CA VAL A 11 -21.45 6.04 -1.93
C VAL A 11 -20.42 5.53 -2.92
N LYS A 12 -20.83 5.46 -4.18
CA LYS A 12 -20.00 4.92 -5.27
C LYS A 12 -18.95 5.93 -5.74
N ASP A 13 -19.38 7.17 -5.91
CA ASP A 13 -18.58 8.20 -6.54
C ASP A 13 -17.54 8.74 -5.56
N SER A 14 -16.34 8.96 -6.09
CA SER A 14 -15.23 9.55 -5.35
C SER A 14 -14.91 10.93 -5.92
N SER A 15 -14.56 11.86 -5.05
CA SER A 15 -13.95 13.14 -5.42
C SER A 15 -12.57 13.26 -4.79
N VAL A 16 -11.87 14.38 -5.06
CA VAL A 16 -10.57 14.68 -4.42
C VAL A 16 -10.71 14.53 -2.90
N MET A 17 -9.86 13.68 -2.31
CA MET A 17 -9.81 13.37 -0.87
C MET A 17 -11.12 12.82 -0.27
N ARG A 18 -12.06 12.34 -1.09
CA ARG A 18 -13.33 11.76 -0.64
C ARG A 18 -13.56 10.45 -1.39
N PRO A 19 -13.00 9.33 -0.88
CA PRO A 19 -13.15 8.06 -1.55
C PRO A 19 -14.60 7.56 -1.48
N GLY A 20 -14.98 6.69 -2.42
CA GLY A 20 -16.21 5.93 -2.28
C GLY A 20 -16.16 5.02 -1.05
N TYR A 21 -17.31 4.73 -0.45
CA TYR A 21 -17.39 3.94 0.78
C TYR A 21 -18.76 3.31 0.97
N TYR A 22 -18.87 2.43 1.95
CA TYR A 22 -20.14 1.93 2.43
C TYR A 22 -20.17 1.82 3.95
N ILE A 23 -21.36 1.96 4.53
CA ILE A 23 -21.64 1.62 5.93
C ILE A 23 -22.57 0.41 5.92
N GLY A 24 -22.15 -0.67 6.55
CA GLY A 24 -22.87 -1.93 6.60
C GLY A 24 -22.96 -2.51 8.00
N ILE A 25 -23.93 -3.39 8.21
CA ILE A 25 -24.18 -4.02 9.51
C ILE A 25 -23.97 -5.54 9.36
N ASP A 26 -23.07 -6.12 10.14
CA ASP A 26 -22.93 -7.57 10.27
C ASP A 26 -23.52 -8.03 11.61
N PRO A 27 -24.80 -8.48 11.63
CA PRO A 27 -25.42 -8.97 12.86
C PRO A 27 -24.74 -10.22 13.41
N ARG A 28 -24.12 -11.05 12.56
CA ARG A 28 -23.51 -12.33 12.97
C ARG A 28 -22.26 -12.08 13.81
N LYS A 29 -21.50 -11.05 13.46
CA LYS A 29 -20.28 -10.64 14.17
C LYS A 29 -20.50 -9.48 15.13
N LYS A 30 -21.71 -8.94 15.21
CA LYS A 30 -22.08 -7.71 15.94
C LYS A 30 -21.15 -6.54 15.56
N LEU A 31 -21.03 -6.28 14.26
CA LEU A 31 -20.17 -5.23 13.72
C LEU A 31 -20.98 -4.21 12.91
N ILE A 32 -20.64 -2.95 13.08
CA ILE A 32 -20.89 -1.90 12.09
C ILE A 32 -19.59 -1.71 11.32
N ILE A 33 -19.66 -1.81 9.99
CA ILE A 33 -18.50 -1.79 9.11
C ILE A 33 -18.54 -0.52 8.28
N LEU A 34 -17.50 0.31 8.39
CA LEU A 34 -17.23 1.38 7.42
C LEU A 34 -16.15 0.86 6.46
N GLY A 35 -16.56 0.51 5.24
CA GLY A 35 -15.65 0.07 4.18
C GLY A 35 -15.26 1.23 3.28
N ILE A 36 -13.96 1.55 3.23
CA ILE A 36 -13.40 2.67 2.48
C ILE A 36 -12.67 2.14 1.25
N ARG A 37 -13.01 2.69 0.09
CA ARG A 37 -12.40 2.32 -1.18
C ARG A 37 -10.99 2.94 -1.31
N GLY A 38 -10.04 2.16 -1.81
CA GLY A 38 -8.73 2.67 -2.22
C GLY A 38 -8.74 3.32 -3.62
N THR A 39 -7.55 3.59 -4.14
CA THR A 39 -7.36 4.05 -5.51
C THR A 39 -7.75 2.97 -6.53
N HIS A 40 -7.98 3.38 -7.78
CA HIS A 40 -8.31 2.45 -8.86
C HIS A 40 -7.09 1.65 -9.33
N THR A 41 -5.91 2.28 -9.33
CA THR A 41 -4.65 1.62 -9.68
C THR A 41 -3.55 1.88 -8.65
N VAL A 42 -2.55 1.00 -8.63
CA VAL A 42 -1.31 1.19 -7.85
C VAL A 42 -0.57 2.44 -8.30
N TYR A 43 -0.67 2.81 -9.58
CA TYR A 43 0.02 3.96 -10.15
C TYR A 43 -0.59 5.29 -9.71
N ASP A 44 -1.91 5.34 -9.53
CA ASP A 44 -2.59 6.48 -8.93
C ASP A 44 -2.01 6.73 -7.54
N LEU A 45 -1.81 5.66 -6.75
CA LEU A 45 -1.22 5.76 -5.41
C LEU A 45 0.25 6.20 -5.44
N ILE A 46 1.07 5.67 -6.37
CA ILE A 46 2.47 6.12 -6.53
C ILE A 46 2.49 7.61 -6.82
N THR A 47 1.61 8.07 -7.72
CA THR A 47 1.49 9.49 -8.07
C THR A 47 1.09 10.31 -6.85
N ASP A 48 0.10 9.88 -6.08
CA ASP A 48 -0.34 10.55 -4.85
C ASP A 48 0.79 10.66 -3.81
N ILE A 49 1.60 9.61 -3.62
CA ILE A 49 2.72 9.60 -2.68
C ILE A 49 3.82 10.56 -3.14
N VAL A 50 4.18 10.54 -4.42
CA VAL A 50 5.20 11.45 -4.97
C VAL A 50 4.72 12.90 -4.87
N SER A 51 3.48 13.18 -5.26
CA SER A 51 2.91 14.53 -5.22
C SER A 51 2.76 15.06 -3.80
N SER A 52 2.42 14.21 -2.84
CA SER A 52 2.24 14.60 -1.43
C SER A 52 3.53 14.65 -0.61
N SER A 53 4.66 14.15 -1.13
CA SER A 53 5.96 14.27 -0.46
C SER A 53 6.43 15.72 -0.27
N ILE A 54 5.77 16.67 -0.95
CA ILE A 54 6.00 18.12 -0.86
C ILE A 54 5.16 18.74 0.28
N GLU A 55 4.09 18.08 0.71
CA GLU A 55 3.13 18.57 1.73
C GLU A 55 2.86 17.47 2.76
N GLU A 56 3.90 17.00 3.46
CA GLU A 56 3.71 16.20 4.67
C GLU A 56 3.17 17.10 5.79
N VAL A 57 2.08 16.67 6.43
CA VAL A 57 1.43 17.45 7.48
C VAL A 57 1.63 16.76 8.82
N THR A 58 2.13 17.52 9.79
CA THR A 58 2.13 17.11 11.20
C THR A 58 0.72 17.24 11.75
N PHE A 59 -0.08 16.18 11.65
CA PHE A 59 -1.42 16.12 12.22
C PHE A 59 -1.30 15.79 13.71
N GLU A 60 -1.71 16.68 14.63
CA GLU A 60 -1.65 16.42 16.10
C GLU A 60 -0.29 15.88 16.60
N GLY A 61 0.82 16.23 15.94
CA GLY A 61 2.16 15.69 16.24
C GLY A 61 2.61 14.47 15.41
N TYR A 62 1.85 14.04 14.40
CA TYR A 62 2.12 12.85 13.59
C TYR A 62 2.32 13.18 12.12
N SER A 63 3.40 12.69 11.51
CA SER A 63 3.63 12.80 10.07
C SER A 63 2.76 11.81 9.29
N THR A 64 1.96 12.33 8.36
CA THR A 64 1.09 11.56 7.44
C THR A 64 0.95 12.28 6.11
N HIS A 65 0.62 11.54 5.04
CA HIS A 65 0.27 12.14 3.75
C HIS A 65 -1.01 13.00 3.87
N PHE A 66 -0.96 14.24 3.37
CA PHE A 66 -2.04 15.22 3.44
C PHE A 66 -3.39 14.66 2.95
N GLY A 67 -3.42 14.01 1.80
CA GLY A 67 -4.65 13.46 1.23
C GLY A 67 -5.31 12.37 2.10
N ILE A 68 -4.50 11.60 2.83
CA ILE A 68 -5.00 10.56 3.75
C ILE A 68 -5.60 11.21 4.99
N ALA A 69 -4.93 12.22 5.54
CA ALA A 69 -5.40 12.99 6.70
C ALA A 69 -6.72 13.70 6.41
N GLU A 70 -6.81 14.40 5.28
CA GLU A 70 -8.02 15.13 4.90
C GLU A 70 -9.20 14.18 4.63
N ALA A 71 -8.96 13.03 4.00
CA ALA A 71 -10.01 12.03 3.81
C ALA A 71 -10.51 11.46 5.15
N ALA A 72 -9.61 11.15 6.08
CA ALA A 72 -10.00 10.67 7.41
C ALA A 72 -10.80 11.74 8.19
N ARG A 73 -10.36 13.00 8.14
CA ARG A 73 -11.06 14.15 8.74
C ARG A 73 -12.45 14.35 8.13
N TRP A 74 -12.59 14.14 6.83
CA TRP A 74 -13.88 14.19 6.15
C TRP A 74 -14.84 13.14 6.74
N PHE A 75 -14.44 11.88 6.87
CA PHE A 75 -15.27 10.85 7.50
C PHE A 75 -15.63 11.18 8.95
N LEU A 76 -14.66 11.66 9.72
CA LEU A 76 -14.87 12.09 11.10
C LEU A 76 -15.90 13.23 11.19
N THR A 77 -15.94 14.12 10.21
CA THR A 77 -16.86 15.27 10.18
C THR A 77 -18.26 14.88 9.71
N TYR A 78 -18.34 14.09 8.64
CA TYR A 78 -19.60 13.90 7.89
C TYR A 78 -20.27 12.55 8.14
N GLU A 79 -19.54 11.52 8.58
CA GLU A 79 -20.11 10.18 8.80
C GLU A 79 -20.18 9.75 10.26
N ILE A 80 -19.52 10.46 11.18
CA ILE A 80 -19.55 10.08 12.59
C ILE A 80 -20.97 10.10 13.18
N GLY A 81 -21.82 11.03 12.73
CA GLY A 81 -23.24 11.08 13.12
C GLY A 81 -24.00 9.84 12.65
N THR A 82 -23.81 9.43 11.39
CA THR A 82 -24.41 8.19 10.85
C THR A 82 -23.98 6.96 11.66
N ILE A 83 -22.68 6.87 11.97
CA ILE A 83 -22.11 5.77 12.73
C ILE A 83 -22.65 5.74 14.16
N ARG A 84 -22.71 6.90 14.84
CA ARG A 84 -23.27 7.05 16.19
C ARG A 84 -24.71 6.56 16.24
N THR A 85 -25.59 7.06 15.37
CA THR A 85 -26.99 6.63 15.32
C THR A 85 -27.13 5.13 15.03
N CYS A 86 -26.21 4.55 14.26
CA CYS A 86 -26.20 3.12 14.01
C CYS A 86 -25.80 2.33 15.27
N LEU A 87 -24.74 2.76 15.97
CA LEU A 87 -24.29 2.14 17.22
C LEU A 87 -25.34 2.23 18.33
N GLU A 88 -26.06 3.35 18.45
CA GLU A 88 -27.16 3.53 19.40
C GLU A 88 -28.30 2.53 19.15
N LYS A 89 -28.61 2.22 17.88
CA LYS A 89 -29.64 1.24 17.51
C LYS A 89 -29.21 -0.22 17.68
N HIS A 90 -27.90 -0.45 17.79
CA HIS A 90 -27.30 -1.79 17.79
C HIS A 90 -26.41 -1.96 19.01
N GLU A 91 -27.03 -2.02 20.20
CA GLU A 91 -26.32 -2.16 21.47
C GLU A 91 -25.39 -3.40 21.47
N GLY A 92 -24.17 -3.21 21.96
CA GLY A 92 -23.13 -4.23 22.00
C GLY A 92 -22.43 -4.50 20.66
N PHE A 93 -22.73 -3.73 19.61
CA PHE A 93 -21.98 -3.79 18.35
C PHE A 93 -20.68 -2.99 18.45
N ARG A 94 -19.69 -3.40 17.67
CA ARG A 94 -18.39 -2.71 17.55
C ARG A 94 -18.25 -2.04 16.20
N LEU A 95 -17.43 -1.00 16.12
CA LEU A 95 -17.09 -0.34 14.87
C LEU A 95 -15.84 -0.96 14.26
N ARG A 96 -15.95 -1.41 13.01
CA ARG A 96 -14.85 -1.95 12.22
C ARG A 96 -14.65 -1.11 10.97
N LEU A 97 -13.55 -0.39 10.92
CA LEU A 97 -13.10 0.31 9.72
C LEU A 97 -12.33 -0.69 8.85
N VAL A 98 -12.62 -0.76 7.56
CA VAL A 98 -11.89 -1.62 6.63
C VAL A 98 -11.55 -0.88 5.36
N GLY A 99 -10.42 -1.23 4.76
CA GLY A 99 -10.05 -0.69 3.47
C GLY A 99 -8.91 -1.47 2.84
N HIS A 100 -8.73 -1.27 1.54
CA HIS A 100 -7.62 -1.81 0.78
C HIS A 100 -6.79 -0.65 0.23
N SER A 101 -5.46 -0.83 0.16
CA SER A 101 -4.53 0.17 -0.37
C SER A 101 -4.69 1.51 0.36
N LEU A 102 -4.87 2.61 -0.37
CA LEU A 102 -5.18 3.93 0.20
C LEU A 102 -6.36 3.92 1.19
N GLY A 103 -7.40 3.12 0.92
CA GLY A 103 -8.55 3.00 1.83
C GLY A 103 -8.18 2.37 3.17
N GLY A 104 -7.19 1.48 3.19
CA GLY A 104 -6.64 0.91 4.41
C GLY A 104 -5.91 1.95 5.26
N ALA A 105 -5.18 2.87 4.62
CA ALA A 105 -4.49 3.96 5.30
C ALA A 105 -5.48 4.96 5.92
N ILE A 106 -6.51 5.34 5.16
CA ILE A 106 -7.59 6.22 5.64
C ILE A 106 -8.35 5.56 6.80
N ALA A 107 -8.68 4.27 6.69
CA ALA A 107 -9.35 3.52 7.76
C ALA A 107 -8.51 3.46 9.03
N SER A 108 -7.19 3.26 8.89
CA SER A 108 -6.26 3.19 10.02
C SER A 108 -6.13 4.55 10.72
N LEU A 109 -5.93 5.62 9.94
CA LEU A 109 -5.83 6.98 10.47
C LEU A 109 -7.14 7.45 11.12
N LEU A 110 -8.29 7.11 10.52
CA LEU A 110 -9.59 7.39 11.13
C LEU A 110 -9.77 6.64 12.45
N ALA A 111 -9.34 5.38 12.57
CA ALA A 111 -9.39 4.66 13.85
C ALA A 111 -8.55 5.35 14.93
N ILE A 112 -7.35 5.80 14.56
CA ILE A 112 -6.45 6.54 15.45
C ILE A 112 -7.11 7.85 15.92
N MET A 113 -7.70 8.62 15.00
CA MET A 113 -8.41 9.86 15.33
C MET A 113 -9.59 9.61 16.28
N LEU A 114 -10.38 8.55 16.04
CA LEU A 114 -11.49 8.18 16.90
C LEU A 114 -11.01 7.75 18.30
N LYS A 115 -9.94 6.97 18.38
CA LYS A 115 -9.37 6.50 19.65
C LYS A 115 -8.87 7.60 20.59
N LYS A 116 -8.56 8.78 20.05
CA LYS A 116 -8.14 9.94 20.84
C LYS A 116 -9.29 10.81 21.36
N LYS A 117 -10.51 10.62 20.84
CA LYS A 117 -11.67 11.40 21.26
C LYS A 117 -12.30 10.84 22.51
N SER A 118 -12.99 11.69 23.27
CA SER A 118 -13.75 11.24 24.44
C SER A 118 -15.04 10.53 24.03
N SER A 119 -15.60 9.73 24.96
CA SER A 119 -16.89 9.06 24.72
C SER A 119 -18.03 10.07 24.56
N GLU A 120 -17.93 11.22 25.24
CA GLU A 120 -18.89 12.32 25.17
C GLU A 120 -18.87 13.00 23.80
N GLU A 121 -17.68 13.21 23.21
CA GLU A 121 -17.55 13.75 21.86
C GLU A 121 -18.12 12.80 20.80
N LEU A 122 -17.86 11.50 20.94
CA LEU A 122 -18.24 10.49 19.95
C LEU A 122 -19.69 10.00 20.10
N GLY A 123 -20.26 10.06 21.30
CA GLY A 123 -21.55 9.42 21.63
C GLY A 123 -21.44 7.89 21.74
N PHE A 124 -20.22 7.34 21.76
CA PHE A 124 -19.94 5.91 21.93
C PHE A 124 -18.50 5.74 22.44
N SER A 125 -18.19 4.59 23.03
CA SER A 125 -16.85 4.31 23.56
C SER A 125 -15.81 4.21 22.43
N PRO A 126 -14.68 4.94 22.47
CA PRO A 126 -13.58 4.75 21.52
C PRO A 126 -13.02 3.31 21.54
N GLU A 127 -13.20 2.56 22.63
CA GLU A 127 -12.67 1.21 22.80
C GLU A 127 -13.26 0.17 21.85
N ILE A 128 -14.46 0.42 21.34
CA ILE A 128 -15.12 -0.48 20.40
C ILE A 128 -14.67 -0.28 18.94
N VAL A 129 -13.74 0.64 18.68
CA VAL A 129 -13.23 0.95 17.34
C VAL A 129 -12.01 0.10 17.01
N SER A 130 -12.01 -0.50 15.81
CA SER A 130 -10.85 -1.20 15.26
C SER A 130 -10.76 -0.99 13.74
N ALA A 131 -9.56 -1.09 13.18
CA ALA A 131 -9.32 -1.02 11.74
C ALA A 131 -8.62 -2.28 11.20
N VAL A 132 -9.02 -2.71 10.01
CA VAL A 132 -8.31 -3.74 9.23
C VAL A 132 -8.03 -3.19 7.84
N GLY A 133 -6.76 -2.90 7.58
CA GLY A 133 -6.26 -2.50 6.27
C GLY A 133 -5.65 -3.68 5.51
N TYR A 134 -5.92 -3.78 4.21
CA TYR A 134 -5.25 -4.72 3.32
C TYR A 134 -4.33 -3.94 2.40
N ALA A 135 -3.09 -4.39 2.24
CA ALA A 135 -2.11 -3.70 1.42
C ALA A 135 -1.96 -2.19 1.78
N THR A 136 -2.05 -1.84 3.06
CA THR A 136 -1.99 -0.44 3.51
C THR A 136 -0.60 0.15 3.24
N PRO A 137 -0.47 1.30 2.56
CA PRO A 137 0.82 1.97 2.42
C PRO A 137 1.33 2.50 3.77
N PRO A 138 2.64 2.71 3.91
CA PRO A 138 3.18 3.50 5.02
C PRO A 138 2.54 4.89 5.06
N CYS A 139 1.93 5.26 6.17
CA CYS A 139 1.15 6.50 6.27
C CYS A 139 1.21 7.19 7.64
N VAL A 140 1.98 6.65 8.58
CA VAL A 140 2.10 7.21 9.94
C VAL A 140 3.55 7.16 10.39
N SER A 141 3.91 7.99 11.37
CA SER A 141 5.22 7.91 12.02
C SER A 141 5.41 6.57 12.76
N LYS A 142 6.67 6.20 13.04
CA LYS A 142 7.01 4.94 13.70
C LYS A 142 6.28 4.71 15.02
N GLY A 143 6.32 5.70 15.92
CA GLY A 143 5.66 5.60 17.23
C GLY A 143 4.14 5.43 17.10
N LEU A 144 3.54 6.01 16.06
CA LEU A 144 2.11 5.84 15.81
C LEU A 144 1.78 4.45 15.25
N ALA A 145 2.61 3.93 14.34
CA ALA A 145 2.47 2.55 13.86
C ALA A 145 2.50 1.53 15.01
N GLU A 146 3.39 1.73 15.99
CA GLU A 146 3.53 0.87 17.17
C GLU A 146 2.38 1.04 18.17
N SER A 147 2.02 2.28 18.53
CA SER A 147 0.98 2.57 19.52
C SER A 147 -0.44 2.21 19.08
N CYS A 148 -0.71 2.10 17.78
CA CYS A 148 -2.03 1.68 17.28
C CYS A 148 -2.15 0.15 17.10
N SER A 149 -1.13 -0.63 17.46
CA SER A 149 -1.07 -2.08 17.21
C SER A 149 -2.16 -2.91 17.89
N ASP A 150 -2.78 -2.39 18.95
CA ASP A 150 -3.87 -3.05 19.67
C ASP A 150 -5.22 -3.00 18.94
N PHE A 151 -5.43 -2.01 18.07
CA PHE A 151 -6.72 -1.80 17.41
C PHE A 151 -6.64 -1.63 15.88
N VAL A 152 -5.44 -1.45 15.33
CA VAL A 152 -5.19 -1.46 13.88
C VAL A 152 -4.47 -2.74 13.49
N THR A 153 -4.96 -3.38 12.44
CA THR A 153 -4.33 -4.54 11.81
C THR A 153 -4.09 -4.24 10.33
N THR A 154 -2.88 -4.46 9.85
CA THR A 154 -2.58 -4.43 8.41
C THR A 154 -2.23 -5.83 7.90
N VAL A 155 -2.83 -6.23 6.79
CA VAL A 155 -2.51 -7.47 6.09
C VAL A 155 -1.72 -7.15 4.83
N VAL A 156 -0.54 -7.77 4.68
CA VAL A 156 0.38 -7.58 3.55
C VAL A 156 0.54 -8.90 2.81
N MET A 157 0.57 -8.86 1.49
CA MET A 157 0.74 -10.04 0.65
C MET A 157 2.09 -10.03 -0.05
N GLN A 158 2.88 -11.09 0.11
CA GLN A 158 4.04 -11.42 -0.72
C GLN A 158 4.90 -10.21 -1.11
N ASP A 159 5.04 -9.92 -2.41
CA ASP A 159 5.88 -8.85 -2.95
C ASP A 159 5.09 -7.57 -3.23
N ASP A 160 3.87 -7.44 -2.71
CA ASP A 160 3.03 -6.25 -2.89
C ASP A 160 3.81 -4.95 -2.62
N ILE A 161 3.89 -4.09 -3.64
CA ILE A 161 4.64 -2.84 -3.56
C ILE A 161 4.07 -1.89 -2.52
N VAL A 162 2.75 -1.87 -2.33
CA VAL A 162 2.10 -0.74 -1.68
C VAL A 162 2.47 -0.61 -0.21
N PRO A 163 2.49 -1.68 0.60
CA PRO A 163 3.01 -1.62 1.97
C PRO A 163 4.49 -1.24 2.09
N ARG A 164 5.21 -1.20 0.96
CA ARG A 164 6.62 -0.84 0.85
C ARG A 164 6.85 0.52 0.21
N LEU A 165 5.79 1.23 -0.14
CA LEU A 165 5.85 2.42 -0.97
C LEU A 165 5.76 3.68 -0.11
N SER A 166 6.90 4.33 0.11
CA SER A 166 7.00 5.65 0.75
C SER A 166 7.97 6.53 -0.05
N ALA A 167 7.95 7.84 0.21
CA ALA A 167 8.91 8.77 -0.38
C ALA A 167 10.37 8.31 -0.12
N ALA A 168 10.66 7.90 1.12
CA ALA A 168 11.95 7.39 1.53
C ALA A 168 12.33 6.06 0.83
N SER A 169 11.40 5.10 0.68
CA SER A 169 11.69 3.84 -0.02
C SER A 169 11.85 4.02 -1.52
N LEU A 170 11.11 4.93 -2.15
CA LEU A 170 11.29 5.33 -3.54
C LEU A 170 12.65 6.01 -3.77
N ALA A 171 13.06 6.91 -2.88
CA ALA A 171 14.36 7.57 -2.94
C ALA A 171 15.51 6.55 -2.81
N ARG A 172 15.41 5.59 -1.88
CA ARG A 172 16.37 4.49 -1.76
C ARG A 172 16.42 3.62 -3.01
N LEU A 173 15.26 3.21 -3.53
CA LEU A 173 15.17 2.40 -4.75
C LEU A 173 15.82 3.12 -5.94
N ARG A 174 15.61 4.44 -6.06
CA ARG A 174 16.27 5.26 -7.10
C ARG A 174 17.79 5.17 -6.98
N ILE A 175 18.34 5.33 -5.78
CA ILE A 175 19.79 5.26 -5.55
C ILE A 175 20.31 3.86 -5.88
N GLU A 176 19.64 2.80 -5.41
CA GLU A 176 20.00 1.41 -5.70
C GLU A 176 20.04 1.13 -7.21
N ILE A 177 19.03 1.57 -7.97
CA ILE A 177 18.98 1.41 -9.43
C ILE A 177 20.13 2.14 -10.11
N LEU A 178 20.45 3.37 -9.68
CA LEU A 178 21.50 4.19 -10.28
C LEU A 178 22.90 3.64 -10.03
N GLN A 179 23.10 2.93 -8.92
CA GLN A 179 24.36 2.30 -8.51
C GLN A 179 24.53 0.87 -9.02
N THR A 180 23.44 0.21 -9.43
CA THR A 180 23.48 -1.16 -9.93
C THR A 180 24.27 -1.24 -11.24
N ASP A 181 25.27 -2.13 -11.28
CA ASP A 181 25.94 -2.51 -12.53
C ASP A 181 25.09 -3.53 -13.30
N TRP A 182 24.19 -3.00 -14.11
CA TRP A 182 23.25 -3.79 -14.92
C TRP A 182 23.95 -4.73 -15.91
N MET A 183 25.18 -4.42 -16.35
CA MET A 183 25.92 -5.27 -17.30
C MET A 183 26.20 -6.64 -16.69
N SER A 184 26.61 -6.69 -15.43
CA SER A 184 26.92 -7.93 -14.73
C SER A 184 25.70 -8.81 -14.44
N LEU A 185 24.50 -8.23 -14.37
CA LEU A 185 23.23 -8.95 -14.12
C LEU A 185 22.69 -9.59 -15.40
N ILE A 186 22.83 -8.91 -16.54
CA ILE A 186 22.39 -9.40 -17.85
C ILE A 186 23.20 -10.62 -18.29
N GLU A 187 24.47 -10.72 -17.87
CA GLU A 187 25.30 -11.89 -18.15
C GLU A 187 24.91 -13.13 -17.33
N LYS A 188 24.17 -12.95 -16.23
CA LYS A 188 23.84 -14.02 -15.27
C LYS A 188 22.38 -14.46 -15.31
N GLU A 189 21.46 -13.61 -15.77
CA GLU A 189 20.01 -13.88 -15.76
C GLU A 189 19.36 -13.78 -17.14
N ASP A 190 18.17 -14.38 -17.30
CA ASP A 190 17.37 -14.25 -18.52
C ASP A 190 16.91 -12.80 -18.71
N TRP A 191 17.22 -12.24 -19.89
CA TRP A 191 16.84 -10.90 -20.32
C TRP A 191 15.35 -10.60 -20.17
N LYS A 192 14.46 -11.60 -20.29
CA LYS A 192 13.02 -11.39 -20.08
C LYS A 192 12.69 -11.06 -18.62
N SER A 193 13.36 -11.71 -17.67
CA SER A 193 13.21 -11.43 -16.24
C SER A 193 13.70 -10.02 -15.93
N VAL A 194 14.90 -9.69 -16.40
CA VAL A 194 15.51 -8.36 -16.24
C VAL A 194 14.63 -7.27 -16.85
N MET A 195 14.06 -7.47 -18.04
CA MET A 195 13.16 -6.51 -18.68
C MET A 195 11.86 -6.30 -17.89
N GLY A 196 11.31 -7.36 -17.28
CA GLY A 196 10.16 -7.25 -16.38
C GLY A 196 10.47 -6.41 -15.14
N LEU A 197 11.64 -6.65 -14.52
CA LEU A 197 12.12 -5.86 -13.37
C LEU A 197 12.33 -4.40 -13.73
N VAL A 198 12.97 -4.12 -14.88
CA VAL A 198 13.23 -2.77 -15.39
C VAL A 198 11.93 -2.05 -15.73
N THR A 199 10.96 -2.74 -16.34
CA THR A 199 9.66 -2.15 -16.66
C THR A 199 8.91 -1.75 -15.39
N ASN A 200 8.90 -2.63 -14.38
CA ASN A 200 8.28 -2.33 -13.09
C ASN A 200 9.02 -1.18 -12.37
N ALA A 201 10.36 -1.20 -12.36
CA ALA A 201 11.16 -0.13 -11.77
C ALA A 201 10.92 1.23 -12.43
N LYS A 202 10.86 1.29 -13.77
CA LYS A 202 10.57 2.52 -14.52
C LYS A 202 9.19 3.08 -14.20
N GLN A 203 8.20 2.21 -14.04
CA GLN A 203 6.83 2.62 -13.68
C GLN A 203 6.73 3.10 -12.23
N VAL A 204 7.56 2.56 -11.34
CA VAL A 204 7.60 2.92 -9.91
C VAL A 204 8.36 4.23 -9.66
N VAL A 205 9.42 4.50 -10.42
CA VAL A 205 10.31 5.66 -10.25
C VAL A 205 10.01 6.76 -11.29
N SER A 206 8.82 6.76 -11.89
CA SER A 206 8.48 7.57 -13.07
C SER A 206 8.59 9.10 -12.91
N SER A 207 8.85 9.59 -11.69
CA SER A 207 9.19 10.99 -11.41
C SER A 207 10.62 11.39 -11.82
N VAL A 208 11.41 10.49 -12.42
CA VAL A 208 12.83 10.75 -12.69
C VAL A 208 13.17 10.50 -14.15
N GLN A 209 13.27 11.59 -14.91
CA GLN A 209 13.76 11.58 -16.29
C GLN A 209 15.14 10.87 -16.39
N ASP A 210 15.99 10.94 -15.35
CA ASP A 210 17.34 10.34 -15.33
C ASP A 210 17.38 8.81 -15.34
N VAL A 211 16.41 8.13 -14.71
CA VAL A 211 16.35 6.66 -14.68
C VAL A 211 15.95 6.14 -16.07
N ALA A 212 15.01 6.83 -16.71
CA ALA A 212 14.62 6.54 -18.09
C ALA A 212 15.77 6.81 -19.08
N HIS A 213 16.57 7.87 -18.88
CA HIS A 213 17.74 8.17 -19.70
C HIS A 213 18.83 7.10 -19.57
N LYS A 214 19.24 6.73 -18.34
CA LYS A 214 20.21 5.64 -18.14
C LYS A 214 19.71 4.35 -18.79
N LEU A 215 18.46 3.96 -18.61
CA LEU A 215 17.92 2.74 -19.22
C LEU A 215 17.83 2.82 -20.75
N ALA A 216 17.50 3.99 -21.32
CA ALA A 216 17.43 4.21 -22.76
C ALA A 216 18.81 4.20 -23.43
N ASP A 217 19.83 4.77 -22.78
CA ASP A 217 21.22 4.74 -23.28
C ASP A 217 21.75 3.30 -23.35
N TYR A 218 21.32 2.44 -22.42
CA TYR A 218 21.61 1.00 -22.46
C TYR A 218 20.85 0.24 -23.55
N ALA A 219 19.57 0.56 -23.78
CA ALA A 219 18.81 -0.02 -24.89
C ALA A 219 19.43 0.32 -26.26
N LYS A 220 20.00 1.53 -26.41
CA LYS A 220 20.73 1.95 -27.62
C LYS A 220 22.04 1.18 -27.80
N PHE A 221 22.74 0.81 -26.73
CA PHE A 221 24.02 0.10 -26.81
C PHE A 221 23.92 -1.29 -27.45
N ARG A 222 22.75 -1.94 -27.38
CA ARG A 222 22.50 -3.23 -28.05
C ARG A 222 22.20 -3.10 -29.54
N SER A 223 21.83 -1.90 -30.02
CA SER A 223 21.65 -1.64 -31.45
C SER A 223 22.98 -1.49 -32.20
N VAL A 224 24.11 -1.35 -31.50
CA VAL A 224 25.44 -1.10 -32.09
C VAL A 224 26.29 -2.38 -32.15
N LYS A 225 25.69 -3.50 -32.55
CA LYS A 225 26.43 -4.71 -32.97
C LYS A 225 26.56 -4.86 -34.49
N SER A 226 26.41 -3.76 -35.24
CA SER A 226 26.82 -3.69 -36.65
C SER A 226 27.45 -2.33 -36.96
N PHE A 227 28.76 -2.29 -37.15
CA PHE A 227 29.45 -1.20 -37.85
C PHE A 227 29.49 -1.51 -39.36
N PRO A 228 29.39 -0.50 -40.25
CA PRO A 228 30.60 0.25 -40.63
C PRO A 228 30.48 1.78 -40.77
N ALA A 229 31.62 2.43 -40.45
CA ALA A 229 32.27 3.70 -40.89
C ALA A 229 31.52 4.92 -41.52
N PHE A 230 31.71 6.09 -40.85
CA PHE A 230 31.97 7.52 -41.27
C PHE A 230 31.15 8.24 -42.41
N PRO A 231 31.11 9.60 -42.51
CA PRO A 231 31.79 10.65 -41.73
C PRO A 231 30.94 11.84 -41.20
N LEU A 232 31.57 12.63 -40.31
CA LEU A 232 31.22 13.97 -39.85
C LEU A 232 30.63 14.90 -40.93
N LYS A 233 29.54 15.61 -40.60
CA LYS A 233 29.33 17.01 -41.02
C LYS A 233 28.69 17.82 -39.90
N SER A 234 29.39 18.91 -39.57
CA SER A 234 28.95 20.02 -38.74
C SER A 234 27.78 20.77 -39.38
N LYS A 235 26.88 21.28 -38.54
CA LYS A 235 26.31 22.63 -38.68
C LYS A 235 25.65 23.07 -37.38
N SER A 236 26.14 24.20 -36.90
CA SER A 236 25.66 25.03 -35.81
C SER A 236 24.25 25.55 -36.06
N LYS A 237 23.49 25.79 -34.96
CA LYS A 237 22.63 26.96 -34.80
C LYS A 237 22.24 27.17 -33.33
N THR A 238 22.93 28.14 -32.76
CA THR A 238 22.46 29.22 -31.87
C THR A 238 21.67 28.87 -30.60
N GLU A 239 22.37 29.11 -29.50
CA GLU A 239 21.93 29.18 -28.12
C GLU A 239 20.85 30.26 -27.93
N ASN A 240 19.77 29.89 -27.23
CA ASN A 240 19.05 30.79 -26.34
C ASN A 240 19.13 30.16 -24.96
N ALA A 241 20.04 30.69 -24.14
CA ALA A 241 20.18 30.33 -22.74
C ALA A 241 18.97 30.89 -21.97
N VAL A 242 18.00 30.02 -21.69
CA VAL A 242 17.11 30.20 -20.55
C VAL A 242 17.78 29.50 -19.39
N SER A 243 18.29 30.30 -18.46
CA SER A 243 18.83 29.86 -17.18
C SER A 243 17.77 29.07 -16.42
N LEU A 244 17.87 27.74 -16.49
CA LEU A 244 17.22 26.85 -15.53
C LEU A 244 17.99 27.02 -14.23
N GLU A 245 17.36 27.68 -13.27
CA GLU A 245 17.80 27.71 -11.89
C GLU A 245 18.03 26.26 -11.43
N LYS A 246 19.27 25.97 -11.05
CA LYS A 246 19.60 24.76 -10.32
C LYS A 246 18.88 24.85 -8.98
N GLU A 247 17.76 24.15 -8.84
CA GLU A 247 17.32 23.72 -7.52
C GLU A 247 18.37 22.74 -7.00
N GLU A 248 19.35 23.28 -6.26
CA GLU A 248 20.14 22.51 -5.32
C GLU A 248 19.18 21.98 -4.24
N ALA A 249 18.61 20.81 -4.50
CA ALA A 249 17.88 20.05 -3.49
C ALA A 249 18.84 19.75 -2.33
N THR A 250 18.66 20.49 -1.24
CA THR A 250 19.28 20.22 0.05
C THR A 250 19.00 18.76 0.43
N GLY A 251 20.05 17.93 0.37
CA GLY A 251 19.98 16.48 0.47
C GLY A 251 19.59 15.95 1.85
N THR A 252 18.35 16.17 2.26
CA THR A 252 17.75 15.57 3.44
C THR A 252 16.81 14.46 2.95
N MET A 253 17.02 13.22 3.38
CA MET A 253 16.14 12.11 3.01
C MET A 253 14.71 12.41 3.52
N PRO A 254 13.66 12.11 2.74
CA PRO A 254 12.28 12.25 3.19
C PRO A 254 12.05 11.49 4.51
N GLU A 255 11.14 11.99 5.35
CA GLU A 255 10.79 11.31 6.59
C GLU A 255 10.27 9.89 6.26
N GLU A 256 10.70 8.91 7.06
CA GLU A 256 10.25 7.54 6.85
C GLU A 256 8.90 7.33 7.53
N LEU A 257 7.88 7.06 6.71
CA LEU A 257 6.58 6.62 7.20
C LEU A 257 6.53 5.09 7.31
N PHE A 258 5.59 4.62 8.13
CA PHE A 258 5.42 3.24 8.55
C PHE A 258 3.99 2.77 8.32
N VAL A 259 3.86 1.47 8.05
CA VAL A 259 2.56 0.79 7.95
C VAL A 259 1.94 0.72 9.35
N PRO A 260 0.66 1.13 9.54
CA PRO A 260 0.06 1.21 10.87
C PRO A 260 -0.34 -0.16 11.42
N GLY A 261 -0.12 -0.35 12.72
CA GLY A 261 -0.70 -1.40 13.53
C GLY A 261 0.03 -2.74 13.51
N THR A 262 -0.65 -3.79 13.96
CA THR A 262 -0.11 -5.16 13.89
C THR A 262 -0.11 -5.63 12.44
N ILE A 263 1.04 -6.09 11.95
CA ILE A 263 1.18 -6.56 10.57
C ILE A 263 1.05 -8.08 10.50
N TYR A 264 0.19 -8.56 9.60
CA TYR A 264 0.11 -9.95 9.19
C TYR A 264 0.58 -10.10 7.75
N TYR A 265 1.47 -11.05 7.51
CA TYR A 265 2.07 -11.33 6.23
C TYR A 265 1.54 -12.63 5.64
N ILE A 266 0.96 -12.54 4.44
CA ILE A 266 0.52 -13.68 3.65
C ILE A 266 1.68 -14.12 2.76
N LYS A 267 2.14 -15.36 2.96
CA LYS A 267 3.19 -15.98 2.17
C LYS A 267 2.62 -17.15 1.34
N LYS A 268 2.89 -17.13 0.03
CA LYS A 268 2.62 -18.25 -0.88
C LYS A 268 3.76 -19.25 -0.76
N ASN A 269 3.40 -20.52 -0.62
CA ASN A 269 4.31 -21.65 -0.60
C ASN A 269 3.94 -22.60 -1.74
N ILE A 270 4.90 -23.44 -2.10
CA ILE A 270 4.74 -24.47 -3.13
C ILE A 270 5.14 -25.78 -2.48
N ASP A 271 4.19 -26.71 -2.36
CA ASP A 271 4.50 -28.08 -1.97
C ASP A 271 4.99 -28.85 -3.19
N THR A 272 6.29 -29.16 -3.19
CA THR A 272 6.95 -29.93 -4.26
C THR A 272 6.94 -31.44 -4.00
N ASN A 273 6.50 -31.88 -2.82
CA ASN A 273 6.45 -33.30 -2.45
C ASN A 273 5.15 -33.99 -2.91
N ALA A 274 4.16 -33.22 -3.37
CA ALA A 274 2.87 -33.72 -3.81
C ALA A 274 2.89 -34.24 -5.26
N GLY A 275 3.78 -35.20 -5.59
CA GLY A 275 3.72 -36.17 -6.70
C GLY A 275 3.35 -35.71 -8.13
N SER A 276 3.22 -34.41 -8.38
CA SER A 276 2.70 -33.82 -9.62
C SER A 276 3.71 -32.81 -10.15
N SER A 277 3.87 -32.77 -11.47
CA SER A 277 4.85 -31.90 -12.16
C SER A 277 4.60 -30.40 -12.01
N ARG A 278 3.53 -30.00 -11.31
CA ARG A 278 3.24 -28.64 -10.87
C ARG A 278 2.90 -28.72 -9.38
N GLY A 279 3.84 -28.30 -8.52
CA GLY A 279 3.63 -28.31 -7.07
C GLY A 279 2.34 -27.60 -6.66
N ILE A 280 1.74 -28.06 -5.55
CA ILE A 280 0.48 -27.49 -5.05
C ILE A 280 0.79 -26.17 -4.36
N GLU A 281 0.15 -25.10 -4.84
CA GLU A 281 0.29 -23.77 -4.24
C GLU A 281 -0.65 -23.62 -3.06
N PHE A 282 -0.13 -23.14 -1.92
CA PHE A 282 -0.92 -22.85 -0.73
C PHE A 282 -0.42 -21.60 -0.02
N TYR A 283 -1.24 -21.01 0.84
CA TYR A 283 -0.93 -19.78 1.54
C TYR A 283 -0.83 -19.98 3.05
N THR A 284 0.07 -19.23 3.67
CA THR A 284 0.28 -19.19 5.13
C THR A 284 0.20 -17.75 5.60
N LEU A 285 -0.30 -17.55 6.82
CA LEU A 285 -0.41 -16.23 7.45
C LEU A 285 0.53 -16.17 8.67
N TRP A 286 1.42 -15.19 8.65
CA TRP A 286 2.42 -14.98 9.69
C TRP A 286 2.17 -13.65 10.37
N ARG A 287 2.32 -13.57 11.68
CA ARG A 287 2.36 -12.28 12.38
C ARG A 287 3.79 -11.75 12.32
N SER A 288 3.97 -10.54 11.81
CA SER A 288 5.28 -9.88 11.78
C SER A 288 5.75 -9.60 13.21
N PRO A 289 7.03 -9.81 13.55
CA PRO A 289 7.60 -9.34 14.80
C PRO A 289 7.43 -7.82 14.95
N PRO A 290 7.26 -7.30 16.19
CA PRO A 290 7.27 -5.86 16.43
C PRO A 290 8.56 -5.22 15.91
N GLY A 291 8.44 -4.10 15.19
CA GLY A 291 9.59 -3.37 14.61
C GLY A 291 10.04 -3.85 13.23
N GLU A 292 9.51 -4.96 12.70
CA GLU A 292 9.67 -5.29 11.29
C GLU A 292 8.73 -4.45 10.44
N HIS A 293 9.31 -3.60 9.60
CA HIS A 293 8.58 -2.72 8.72
C HIS A 293 8.96 -3.03 7.29
N PHE A 294 7.95 -3.15 6.42
CA PHE A 294 8.07 -3.51 5.01
C PHE A 294 8.73 -2.39 4.20
N GLN A 295 9.91 -1.90 4.57
CA GLN A 295 10.47 -0.66 4.05
C GLN A 295 11.21 -0.80 2.71
N ARG A 296 11.60 -2.04 2.36
CA ARG A 296 12.35 -2.32 1.13
C ARG A 296 11.41 -2.75 0.01
N ILE A 297 11.44 -2.02 -1.11
CA ILE A 297 10.74 -2.39 -2.33
C ILE A 297 11.43 -3.63 -2.93
N VAL A 298 10.65 -4.70 -3.11
CA VAL A 298 11.13 -5.94 -3.76
C VAL A 298 10.66 -5.90 -5.21
N LEU A 299 11.58 -5.72 -6.15
CA LEU A 299 11.22 -5.79 -7.57
C LEU A 299 10.98 -7.25 -7.94
N SER A 300 9.72 -7.58 -8.23
CA SER A 300 9.33 -8.88 -8.77
C SER A 300 8.29 -8.71 -9.89
N SER A 301 8.10 -9.75 -10.70
CA SER A 301 7.07 -9.76 -11.74
C SER A 301 5.64 -9.74 -11.17
N LYS A 302 5.47 -10.01 -9.87
CA LYS A 302 4.19 -10.10 -9.17
C LYS A 302 3.88 -8.89 -8.29
N ILE A 303 4.78 -7.91 -8.26
CA ILE A 303 4.72 -6.76 -7.36
C ILE A 303 3.38 -5.98 -7.42
N ILE A 304 2.73 -5.95 -8.59
CA ILE A 304 1.40 -5.35 -8.81
C ILE A 304 0.27 -6.39 -8.67
N SER A 305 0.50 -7.65 -9.08
CA SER A 305 -0.55 -8.68 -9.01
C SER A 305 -0.86 -9.09 -7.58
N ASP A 306 0.16 -9.12 -6.70
CA ASP A 306 0.00 -9.42 -5.28
C ASP A 306 -0.80 -8.33 -4.56
N HIS A 307 -0.78 -7.10 -5.08
CA HIS A 307 -1.58 -5.99 -4.55
C HIS A 307 -3.09 -6.16 -4.73
N LYS A 308 -3.55 -6.90 -5.75
CA LYS A 308 -4.98 -6.95 -6.10
C LYS A 308 -5.82 -7.48 -4.93
N CYS A 309 -7.02 -6.90 -4.75
CA CYS A 309 -8.00 -7.34 -3.76
C CYS A 309 -8.33 -8.84 -3.91
N ASP A 310 -8.50 -9.32 -5.15
CA ASP A 310 -8.82 -10.72 -5.41
C ASP A 310 -7.69 -11.67 -4.98
N SER A 311 -6.43 -11.23 -5.12
CA SER A 311 -5.26 -11.99 -4.67
C SER A 311 -5.29 -12.16 -3.14
N HIS A 312 -5.54 -11.07 -2.40
CA HIS A 312 -5.70 -11.12 -0.95
C HIS A 312 -6.87 -12.00 -0.53
N GLN A 313 -8.03 -11.86 -1.18
CA GLN A 313 -9.21 -12.65 -0.87
C GLN A 313 -8.98 -14.15 -1.13
N HIS A 314 -8.36 -14.50 -2.26
CA HIS A 314 -8.04 -15.88 -2.60
C HIS A 314 -7.08 -16.49 -1.57
N ALA A 315 -5.99 -15.79 -1.27
CA ALA A 315 -4.98 -16.26 -0.34
C ALA A 315 -5.52 -16.41 1.09
N LEU A 316 -6.33 -15.46 1.58
CA LEU A 316 -6.95 -15.56 2.91
C LEU A 316 -7.95 -16.70 3.00
N ARG A 317 -8.72 -16.95 1.94
CA ARG A 317 -9.62 -18.13 1.89
C ARG A 317 -8.84 -19.42 1.98
N ASP A 318 -7.69 -19.50 1.32
CA ASP A 318 -6.82 -20.67 1.37
C ASP A 318 -6.20 -20.87 2.75
N VAL A 319 -5.67 -19.80 3.37
CA VAL A 319 -5.20 -19.81 4.77
C VAL A 319 -6.28 -20.36 5.70
N ILE A 320 -7.52 -19.86 5.59
CA ILE A 320 -8.62 -20.29 6.46
C ILE A 320 -8.95 -21.77 6.28
N LYS A 321 -8.87 -22.30 5.06
CA LYS A 321 -9.07 -23.74 4.80
C LYS A 321 -7.97 -24.61 5.41
N GLY A 322 -6.74 -24.09 5.47
CA GLY A 322 -5.58 -24.77 6.03
C GLY A 322 -5.50 -24.70 7.56
N LEU A 323 -6.29 -23.84 8.21
CA LEU A 323 -6.41 -23.86 9.67
C LEU A 323 -7.11 -25.17 10.08
N PRO A 324 -6.62 -25.87 11.13
CA PRO A 324 -7.30 -27.06 11.63
C PRO A 324 -8.75 -26.67 11.91
N GLY A 325 -9.67 -27.34 11.23
CA GLY A 325 -11.07 -26.95 11.21
C GLY A 325 -11.59 -26.82 12.63
N ALA A 326 -12.26 -25.71 12.91
CA ALA A 326 -13.33 -25.69 13.90
C ALA A 326 -14.48 -26.56 13.33
N ASN A 327 -14.23 -27.86 13.26
CA ASN A 327 -15.28 -28.86 13.14
C ASN A 327 -15.83 -29.11 14.54
N ASP A 328 -17.15 -29.21 14.59
CA ASP A 328 -17.98 -29.47 15.76
C ASP A 328 -17.41 -30.51 16.73
N ASN A 329 -17.66 -30.25 18.02
CA ASN A 329 -17.70 -31.24 19.11
C ASN A 329 -16.47 -32.15 19.23
N ASP A 330 -15.46 -31.66 19.92
CA ASP A 330 -14.58 -32.38 20.87
C ASP A 330 -13.37 -31.46 21.03
N ILE A 331 -13.14 -30.81 22.18
CA ILE A 331 -12.59 -31.43 23.38
C ILE A 331 -13.02 -30.61 24.60
N LEU A 332 -13.68 -31.29 25.52
CA LEU A 332 -13.83 -30.92 26.93
C LEU A 332 -12.44 -30.84 27.60
N LYS A 333 -12.08 -29.67 28.15
CA LYS A 333 -11.67 -29.46 29.55
C LYS A 333 -11.22 -28.01 29.79
#